data_AF-A0A1M5SIR3-F1
#
_entry.id   AF-A0A1M5SIR3-F1
#
_cell.length_a   1.000
_cell.length_b   1.000
_cell.length_c   1.000
_cell.angle_alpha   90.00
_cell.angle_beta   90.00
_cell.angle_gamma   90.00
#
_symmetry.space_group_name_H-M   'P 1'
#
loop_
_entity.id
_entity.type
_entity.pdbx_description
1 polymer ?
#
loop_
_entity_poly.entity_id
_entity_poly.type
_entity_poly.pdbx_seq_one_letter_code
_entity_poly.pdbx_strand_id
1 'polypeptide(L)'
;MNEFSYKYVVLYILLIIGNSLTHEKITGILISFPEIIAVIYLLFTSKTEKAFFFHIVFTISCLAIPFSQITNPEESHYGLFNYSKLKLIGPVGVYHLIMFSFYIRTFRLKVTIPPNSVFYLLYKTIIFLGASGILIGIFGLLFFGYYIEYFVIYTSYILTLYLTSFVLIRLPFESFVTKLSKMLIELMIAAPIAALFVYLLGFTSQYGTEEVSIIIEVVYFSMALIFAYYHMRNFLLPILSFLITGFLLMDGGMGGKGILFMGIILILFLFMAFNKKATGYDIVKRRKNIQLALIPVLMFGFIKLTSYIENSEYNLFLYKLENVTLMVNVFQGIDGINLIPESPRVRIVEIMSIYNELFSNPFFLLFGKGYGSYFSDDFKLLANMDLINAYKDIEISNNKYGGVHDSFSSIPLANGLIGVFLVFRLVIKYIKMINHNFMAYAAIPWLAFTFYYNVQFGIIAMLLLYSSEFYLNLKDERCKKEDIIY
;
A
#
# COMPACT_ATOMS: atom_id res chain seq x y z
N MET A 1 -9.51 5.06 27.85
CA MET A 1 -10.16 4.13 26.91
C MET A 1 -9.07 3.29 26.25
N ASN A 2 -9.15 1.96 26.29
CA ASN A 2 -8.12 1.09 25.68
C ASN A 2 -8.07 1.33 24.16
N GLU A 3 -6.85 1.52 23.66
CA GLU A 3 -6.53 1.85 22.27
C GLU A 3 -6.85 0.69 21.30
N PHE A 4 -6.98 -0.54 21.81
CA PHE A 4 -7.43 -1.75 21.11
C PHE A 4 -8.09 -2.74 22.07
N SER A 5 -8.70 -3.80 21.53
CA SER A 5 -9.33 -4.91 22.25
C SER A 5 -8.74 -6.25 21.81
N TYR A 6 -8.26 -7.04 22.77
CA TYR A 6 -7.76 -8.40 22.52
C TYR A 6 -8.79 -9.30 21.85
N LYS A 7 -10.08 -9.16 22.19
CA LYS A 7 -11.17 -9.94 21.58
C LYS A 7 -11.22 -9.73 20.07
N TYR A 8 -11.15 -8.49 19.61
CA TYR A 8 -11.20 -8.17 18.18
C TYR A 8 -9.89 -8.55 17.47
N VAL A 9 -8.73 -8.38 18.12
CA VAL A 9 -7.46 -8.89 17.58
C VAL A 9 -7.53 -10.39 17.30
N VAL A 10 -8.01 -11.20 18.25
CA VAL A 10 -8.17 -12.66 18.06
C VAL A 10 -9.15 -12.96 16.92
N LEU A 11 -10.29 -12.26 16.87
CA LEU A 11 -11.26 -12.44 15.78
C LEU A 11 -10.64 -12.16 14.41
N TYR A 12 -9.85 -11.09 14.29
CA TYR A 12 -9.16 -10.74 13.05
C TYR A 12 -8.05 -11.73 12.69
N ILE A 13 -7.33 -12.27 13.68
CA ILE A 13 -6.35 -13.34 13.43
C ILE A 13 -7.05 -14.54 12.78
N LEU A 14 -8.15 -15.01 13.37
CA LEU A 14 -8.91 -16.15 12.84
C LEU A 14 -9.45 -15.88 11.43
N LEU A 15 -9.97 -14.67 11.20
CA LEU A 15 -10.47 -14.24 9.90
C LEU A 15 -9.38 -14.26 8.82
N ILE A 16 -8.20 -13.73 9.14
CA ILE A 16 -7.06 -13.65 8.20
C ILE A 16 -6.51 -15.05 7.94
N ILE A 17 -6.35 -15.90 8.98
CA ILE A 17 -5.95 -17.31 8.81
C ILE A 17 -6.95 -18.04 7.89
N GLY A 18 -8.25 -17.89 8.12
CA GLY A 18 -9.27 -18.53 7.27
C GLY A 18 -9.17 -18.09 5.80
N ASN A 19 -8.99 -16.79 5.56
CA ASN A 19 -8.78 -16.25 4.21
C ASN A 19 -7.49 -16.75 3.56
N SER A 20 -6.39 -16.88 4.32
CA SER A 20 -5.12 -17.38 3.80
C SER A 20 -5.17 -18.89 3.49
N LEU A 21 -5.78 -19.70 4.35
CA LEU A 21 -5.88 -21.16 4.15
C LEU A 21 -6.75 -21.55 2.94
N THR A 22 -7.71 -20.68 2.60
CA THR A 22 -8.63 -20.84 1.47
C THR A 22 -8.23 -20.02 0.25
N HIS A 23 -7.05 -19.38 0.27
CA HIS A 23 -6.54 -18.59 -0.85
C HIS A 23 -6.45 -19.43 -2.13
N GLU A 24 -6.87 -18.85 -3.26
CA GLU A 24 -6.97 -19.50 -4.59
C GLU A 24 -7.83 -20.79 -4.64
N LYS A 25 -8.46 -21.19 -3.53
CA LYS A 25 -9.32 -22.37 -3.47
C LYS A 25 -10.78 -21.96 -3.58
N ILE A 26 -11.57 -22.74 -4.29
CA ILE A 26 -13.03 -22.53 -4.39
C ILE A 26 -13.71 -22.59 -3.01
N THR A 27 -13.10 -23.27 -2.03
CA THR A 27 -13.54 -23.28 -0.63
C THR A 27 -13.53 -21.90 0.02
N GLY A 28 -12.81 -20.91 -0.54
CA GLY A 28 -12.88 -19.51 -0.12
C GLY A 28 -14.28 -18.89 -0.26
N ILE A 29 -15.12 -19.45 -1.14
CA ILE A 29 -16.54 -19.07 -1.26
C ILE A 29 -17.30 -19.29 0.06
N LEU A 30 -16.92 -20.31 0.85
CA LEU A 30 -17.56 -20.59 2.14
C LEU A 30 -17.32 -19.48 3.18
N ILE A 31 -16.28 -18.65 2.99
CA ILE A 31 -15.99 -17.49 3.83
C ILE A 31 -16.58 -16.23 3.20
N SER A 32 -16.31 -16.00 1.90
CA SER A 32 -16.69 -14.75 1.23
C SER A 32 -18.20 -14.60 1.05
N PHE A 33 -18.95 -15.68 0.84
CA PHE A 33 -20.40 -15.58 0.64
C PHE A 33 -21.15 -15.14 1.91
N PRO A 34 -20.91 -15.71 3.11
CA PRO A 34 -21.43 -15.18 4.36
C PRO A 34 -21.06 -13.71 4.61
N GLU A 35 -19.83 -13.29 4.30
CA GLU A 35 -19.37 -11.90 4.44
C GLU A 35 -20.16 -10.94 3.53
N ILE A 36 -20.37 -11.33 2.27
CA ILE A 36 -21.19 -10.59 1.31
C ILE A 36 -22.62 -10.47 1.81
N ILE A 37 -23.23 -11.57 2.25
CA ILE A 37 -24.61 -11.57 2.80
C ILE A 37 -24.70 -10.64 4.01
N ALA A 38 -23.73 -10.69 4.94
CA ALA A 38 -23.73 -9.85 6.13
C ALA A 38 -23.71 -8.35 5.77
N VAL A 39 -22.85 -7.94 4.82
CA VAL A 39 -22.78 -6.54 4.39
C VAL A 39 -24.05 -6.11 3.68
N ILE A 40 -24.57 -6.94 2.77
CA ILE A 40 -25.81 -6.67 2.03
C ILE A 40 -27.01 -6.56 3.00
N TYR A 41 -27.12 -7.46 3.97
CA TYR A 41 -28.16 -7.42 5.00
C TYR A 41 -28.10 -6.13 5.83
N LEU A 42 -26.90 -5.69 6.23
CA LEU A 42 -26.73 -4.44 6.96
C LEU A 42 -27.06 -3.21 6.10
N LEU A 43 -26.77 -3.25 4.80
CA LEU A 43 -27.19 -2.23 3.84
C LEU A 43 -28.72 -2.17 3.70
N PHE A 44 -29.40 -3.31 3.61
CA PHE A 44 -30.86 -3.37 3.52
C PHE A 44 -31.56 -2.90 4.79
N THR A 45 -31.02 -3.23 5.97
CA THR A 45 -31.52 -2.76 7.27
C THR A 45 -31.12 -1.31 7.59
N SER A 46 -30.61 -0.56 6.61
CA SER A 46 -30.21 0.84 6.71
C SER A 46 -29.17 1.14 7.80
N LYS A 47 -28.36 0.13 8.17
CA LYS A 47 -27.23 0.27 9.11
C LYS A 47 -25.94 0.59 8.36
N THR A 48 -25.95 1.65 7.55
CA THR A 48 -24.89 1.98 6.58
C THR A 48 -23.49 2.10 7.20
N GLU A 49 -23.35 2.76 8.35
CA GLU A 49 -22.04 2.88 9.04
C GLU A 49 -21.47 1.50 9.42
N LYS A 50 -22.33 0.63 10.00
CA LYS A 50 -21.92 -0.73 10.39
C LYS A 50 -21.61 -1.59 9.16
N ALA A 51 -22.44 -1.49 8.12
CA ALA A 51 -22.20 -2.19 6.86
C ALA A 51 -20.84 -1.80 6.26
N PHE A 52 -20.53 -0.50 6.23
CA PHE A 52 -19.27 -0.01 5.68
C PHE A 52 -18.06 -0.45 6.51
N PHE A 53 -18.21 -0.47 7.83
CA PHE A 53 -17.19 -1.00 8.73
C PHE A 53 -16.87 -2.48 8.43
N PHE A 54 -17.89 -3.34 8.32
CA PHE A 54 -17.67 -4.75 7.95
C PHE A 54 -17.10 -4.90 6.54
N HIS A 55 -17.60 -4.11 5.59
CA HIS A 55 -17.07 -4.09 4.23
C HIS A 55 -15.57 -3.78 4.20
N ILE A 56 -15.12 -2.79 4.98
CA ILE A 56 -13.70 -2.47 5.14
C ILE A 56 -12.94 -3.66 5.72
N VAL A 57 -13.39 -4.21 6.86
CA VAL A 57 -12.73 -5.33 7.53
C VAL A 57 -12.51 -6.48 6.56
N PHE A 58 -13.58 -6.95 5.90
CA PHE A 58 -13.52 -8.07 4.96
C PHE A 58 -12.67 -7.76 3.73
N THR A 59 -12.65 -6.50 3.27
CA THR A 59 -11.80 -6.10 2.16
C THR A 59 -10.32 -6.18 2.51
N ILE A 60 -9.94 -5.64 3.66
CA ILE A 60 -8.52 -5.48 4.02
C ILE A 60 -7.93 -6.71 4.72
N SER A 61 -8.76 -7.66 5.17
CA SER A 61 -8.31 -8.95 5.72
C SER A 61 -8.02 -10.02 4.66
N CYS A 62 -8.30 -9.75 3.38
CA CYS A 62 -8.05 -10.69 2.28
C CYS A 62 -6.65 -10.53 1.66
N LEU A 63 -6.23 -11.53 0.89
CA LEU A 63 -5.04 -11.46 0.04
C LEU A 63 -5.37 -10.76 -1.30
N ALA A 64 -4.46 -9.90 -1.75
CA ALA A 64 -4.71 -8.98 -2.86
C ALA A 64 -4.30 -9.53 -4.24
N ILE A 65 -3.31 -10.41 -4.28
CA ILE A 65 -2.65 -10.90 -5.49
C ILE A 65 -2.70 -12.43 -5.48
N PRO A 66 -3.05 -13.09 -6.60
CA PRO A 66 -2.88 -14.53 -6.74
C PRO A 66 -1.39 -14.84 -6.79
N PHE A 67 -0.91 -15.70 -5.90
CA PHE A 67 0.50 -16.08 -5.89
C PHE A 67 0.91 -16.86 -7.13
N SER A 68 -0.04 -17.56 -7.77
CA SER A 68 0.17 -18.17 -9.10
C SER A 68 0.62 -17.17 -10.17
N GLN A 69 0.22 -15.89 -10.08
CA GLN A 69 0.65 -14.84 -11.02
C GLN A 69 2.08 -14.35 -10.78
N ILE A 70 2.68 -14.66 -9.62
CA ILE A 70 4.05 -14.27 -9.28
C ILE A 70 5.06 -15.28 -9.84
N THR A 71 4.66 -16.54 -10.04
CA THR A 71 5.51 -17.61 -10.59
C THR A 71 5.26 -17.94 -12.05
N ASN A 72 4.02 -17.87 -12.54
CA ASN A 72 3.69 -18.07 -13.96
C ASN A 72 2.48 -17.19 -14.33
N PRO A 73 2.70 -15.98 -14.90
CA PRO A 73 1.62 -15.07 -15.29
C PRO A 73 0.59 -15.71 -16.25
N GLU A 74 1.00 -16.72 -17.02
CA GLU A 74 0.15 -17.43 -18.00
C GLU A 74 -0.68 -18.57 -17.40
N GLU A 75 -0.31 -19.11 -16.23
CA GLU A 75 -0.91 -20.33 -15.65
C GLU A 75 -1.91 -20.05 -14.51
N SER A 76 -2.33 -18.80 -14.27
CA SER A 76 -3.29 -18.51 -13.18
C SER A 76 -4.72 -19.00 -13.53
N HIS A 77 -4.91 -20.32 -13.54
CA HIS A 77 -6.18 -21.00 -13.80
C HIS A 77 -7.17 -20.85 -12.64
N TYR A 78 -6.70 -20.48 -11.45
CA TYR A 78 -7.52 -20.32 -10.26
C TYR A 78 -7.70 -18.84 -9.89
N GLY A 79 -8.95 -18.37 -9.94
CA GLY A 79 -9.30 -17.03 -9.48
C GLY A 79 -9.22 -16.90 -7.95
N LEU A 80 -9.14 -15.66 -7.46
CA LEU A 80 -9.25 -15.38 -6.02
C LEU A 80 -10.72 -15.41 -5.58
N PHE A 81 -11.07 -16.35 -4.71
CA PHE A 81 -12.44 -16.55 -4.21
C PHE A 81 -12.71 -15.88 -2.86
N ASN A 82 -12.15 -14.69 -2.64
CA ASN A 82 -12.29 -13.92 -1.40
C ASN A 82 -13.15 -12.66 -1.60
N TYR A 83 -13.57 -12.02 -0.50
CA TYR A 83 -14.54 -10.92 -0.50
C TYR A 83 -14.24 -9.80 -1.50
N SER A 84 -12.99 -9.34 -1.54
CA SER A 84 -12.59 -8.19 -2.36
C SER A 84 -12.26 -8.56 -3.81
N LYS A 85 -12.07 -9.86 -4.11
CA LYS A 85 -11.56 -10.33 -5.40
C LYS A 85 -12.50 -11.26 -6.16
N LEU A 86 -13.68 -11.53 -5.62
CA LEU A 86 -14.72 -12.25 -6.35
C LEU A 86 -15.12 -11.46 -7.62
N LYS A 87 -14.56 -11.87 -8.76
CA LYS A 87 -14.73 -11.20 -10.06
C LYS A 87 -16.12 -11.48 -10.62
N LEU A 88 -16.69 -10.48 -11.29
CA LEU A 88 -17.90 -10.63 -12.11
C LEU A 88 -17.52 -10.58 -13.59
N ILE A 89 -16.96 -9.44 -14.03
CA ILE A 89 -16.54 -9.21 -15.42
C ILE A 89 -15.25 -8.38 -15.40
N GLY A 90 -14.17 -8.90 -16.01
CA GLY A 90 -12.87 -8.23 -16.06
C GLY A 90 -12.35 -7.86 -14.65
N PRO A 91 -11.87 -6.63 -14.42
CA PRO A 91 -11.43 -6.18 -13.10
C PRO A 91 -12.60 -5.77 -12.17
N VAL A 92 -13.84 -5.77 -12.66
CA VAL A 92 -15.02 -5.43 -11.86
C VAL A 92 -15.50 -6.66 -11.09
N GLY A 93 -15.27 -6.65 -9.78
CA GLY A 93 -15.79 -7.64 -8.83
C GLY A 93 -17.00 -7.17 -8.01
N VAL A 94 -17.57 -8.10 -7.22
CA VAL A 94 -18.69 -7.86 -6.28
C VAL A 94 -18.41 -6.67 -5.35
N TYR A 95 -17.15 -6.53 -4.94
CA TYR A 95 -16.66 -5.39 -4.18
C TYR A 95 -17.11 -4.02 -4.75
N HIS A 96 -17.01 -3.82 -6.07
CA HIS A 96 -17.35 -2.55 -6.70
C HIS A 96 -18.86 -2.26 -6.66
N LEU A 97 -19.69 -3.30 -6.80
CA LEU A 97 -21.15 -3.16 -6.68
C LEU A 97 -21.57 -2.76 -5.27
N ILE A 98 -20.93 -3.36 -4.26
CA ILE A 98 -21.16 -3.01 -2.86
C ILE A 98 -20.70 -1.55 -2.60
N MET A 99 -19.53 -1.16 -3.10
CA MET A 99 -19.05 0.22 -3.00
C MET A 99 -19.98 1.23 -3.69
N PHE A 100 -20.52 0.89 -4.86
CA PHE A 100 -21.50 1.73 -5.53
C PHE A 100 -22.81 1.85 -4.73
N SER A 101 -23.22 0.78 -4.05
CA SER A 101 -24.37 0.82 -3.14
C SER A 101 -24.15 1.76 -1.96
N PHE A 102 -22.94 1.78 -1.38
CA PHE A 102 -22.55 2.77 -0.37
C PHE A 102 -22.57 4.19 -0.92
N TYR A 103 -22.06 4.40 -2.14
CA TYR A 103 -22.11 5.70 -2.81
C TYR A 103 -23.54 6.21 -2.92
N ILE A 104 -24.48 5.42 -3.47
CA ILE A 104 -25.89 5.81 -3.60
C ILE A 104 -26.50 6.18 -2.23
N ARG A 105 -26.27 5.35 -1.21
CA ARG A 105 -26.83 5.56 0.13
C ARG A 105 -26.27 6.81 0.80
N THR A 106 -25.00 7.12 0.59
CA THR A 106 -24.33 8.25 1.24
C THR A 106 -24.41 9.53 0.42
N PHE A 107 -24.75 9.49 -0.87
CA PHE A 107 -24.76 10.66 -1.76
C PHE A 107 -25.59 11.84 -1.22
N ARG A 108 -26.70 11.55 -0.54
CA ARG A 108 -27.60 12.57 0.05
C ARG A 108 -27.09 13.14 1.39
N LEU A 109 -26.09 12.51 2.00
CA LEU A 109 -25.50 12.99 3.24
C LEU A 109 -24.62 14.21 2.95
N LYS A 110 -24.63 15.17 3.87
CA LYS A 110 -23.74 16.33 3.81
C LYS A 110 -22.30 15.88 4.06
N VAL A 111 -21.35 16.56 3.44
CA VAL A 111 -19.92 16.38 3.74
C VAL A 111 -19.69 16.76 5.20
N THR A 112 -19.07 15.87 5.96
CA THR A 112 -18.84 16.02 7.40
C THR A 112 -17.44 16.53 7.74
N ILE A 113 -16.50 16.47 6.79
CA ILE A 113 -15.11 16.89 7.01
C ILE A 113 -14.87 18.36 6.63
N PRO A 114 -13.90 19.05 7.29
CA PRO A 114 -13.55 20.42 6.95
C PRO A 114 -12.98 20.54 5.51
N PRO A 115 -13.35 21.57 4.75
CA PRO A 115 -12.88 21.75 3.36
C PRO A 115 -11.38 22.06 3.24
N ASN A 116 -10.73 22.48 4.33
CA ASN A 116 -9.28 22.75 4.35
C ASN A 116 -8.45 21.54 4.80
N SER A 117 -9.09 20.45 5.21
CA SER A 117 -8.41 19.23 5.65
C SER A 117 -7.50 18.63 4.58
N VAL A 118 -6.41 17.97 5.02
CA VAL A 118 -5.46 17.29 4.12
C VAL A 118 -6.16 16.12 3.42
N PHE A 119 -7.08 15.44 4.09
CA PHE A 119 -7.89 14.38 3.51
C PHE A 119 -8.85 14.88 2.44
N TYR A 120 -9.46 16.07 2.62
CA TYR A 120 -10.27 16.67 1.55
C TYR A 120 -9.43 17.10 0.35
N LEU A 121 -8.18 17.55 0.58
CA LEU A 121 -7.22 17.76 -0.50
C LEU A 121 -6.88 16.44 -1.22
N LEU A 122 -6.67 15.33 -0.49
CA LEU A 122 -6.48 14.00 -1.09
C LEU A 122 -7.67 13.60 -1.96
N TYR A 123 -8.90 13.79 -1.48
CA TYR A 123 -10.14 13.55 -2.24
C TYR A 123 -10.16 14.36 -3.55
N LYS A 124 -9.83 15.66 -3.49
CA LYS A 124 -9.74 16.52 -4.70
C LYS A 124 -8.64 16.06 -5.66
N THR A 125 -7.48 15.66 -5.14
CA THR A 125 -6.38 15.13 -5.95
C THR A 125 -6.80 13.85 -6.68
N ILE A 126 -7.47 12.92 -6.00
CA ILE A 126 -7.99 11.68 -6.63
C ILE A 126 -8.95 12.02 -7.79
N ILE A 127 -9.86 12.98 -7.60
CA ILE A 127 -10.76 13.43 -8.67
C ILE A 127 -9.97 14.00 -9.85
N PHE A 128 -8.99 14.87 -9.58
CA PHE A 128 -8.17 15.48 -10.63
C PHE A 128 -7.38 14.42 -11.42
N LEU A 129 -6.70 13.52 -10.72
CA LEU A 129 -5.92 12.44 -11.34
C LEU A 129 -6.83 11.52 -12.16
N GLY A 130 -8.02 11.18 -11.64
CA GLY A 130 -9.04 10.44 -12.35
C GLY A 130 -9.53 11.12 -13.62
N ALA A 131 -9.96 12.37 -13.51
CA ALA A 131 -10.50 13.11 -14.64
C ALA A 131 -9.44 13.33 -15.74
N SER A 132 -8.24 13.79 -15.38
CA SER A 132 -7.15 13.99 -16.34
C SER A 132 -6.71 12.68 -16.99
N GLY A 133 -6.48 11.63 -16.20
CA GLY A 133 -6.06 10.32 -16.70
C GLY A 133 -7.08 9.68 -17.64
N ILE A 134 -8.38 9.75 -17.30
CA ILE A 134 -9.47 9.20 -18.14
C ILE A 134 -9.63 10.00 -19.42
N LEU A 135 -9.68 11.34 -19.35
CA LEU A 135 -9.92 12.17 -20.54
C LEU A 135 -8.80 12.01 -21.58
N ILE A 136 -7.55 12.07 -21.14
CA ILE A 136 -6.39 11.89 -22.03
C ILE A 136 -6.30 10.42 -22.48
N GLY A 137 -6.61 9.47 -21.60
CA GLY A 137 -6.65 8.04 -21.93
C GLY A 137 -7.67 7.69 -23.01
N ILE A 138 -8.88 8.27 -22.96
CA ILE A 138 -9.90 8.09 -24.02
C ILE A 138 -9.38 8.59 -25.36
N PHE A 139 -8.75 9.78 -25.38
CA PHE A 139 -8.12 10.30 -26.59
C PHE A 139 -7.00 9.37 -27.08
N GLY A 140 -6.19 8.85 -26.16
CA GLY A 140 -5.19 7.82 -26.36
C GLY A 140 -5.70 6.55 -27.05
N LEU A 141 -6.81 6.01 -26.57
CA LEU A 141 -7.45 4.83 -27.13
C LEU A 141 -7.96 5.07 -28.55
N LEU A 142 -8.53 6.25 -28.80
CA LEU A 142 -9.11 6.59 -30.10
C LEU A 142 -8.04 6.87 -31.17
N PHE A 143 -6.91 7.49 -30.79
CA PHE A 143 -5.97 8.06 -31.76
C PHE A 143 -4.55 7.50 -31.69
N PHE A 144 -4.12 6.93 -30.56
CA PHE A 144 -2.72 6.54 -30.32
C PHE A 144 -2.52 5.04 -30.04
N GLY A 145 -3.57 4.23 -30.18
CA GLY A 145 -3.47 2.77 -30.01
C GLY A 145 -3.07 2.37 -28.59
N TYR A 146 -3.62 3.05 -27.58
CA TYR A 146 -3.39 2.70 -26.18
C TYR A 146 -3.96 1.35 -25.80
N TYR A 147 -3.42 0.78 -24.74
CA TYR A 147 -3.86 -0.50 -24.21
C TYR A 147 -5.13 -0.32 -23.38
N ILE A 148 -6.24 -0.88 -23.87
CA ILE A 148 -7.54 -0.90 -23.18
C ILE A 148 -7.42 -1.51 -21.78
N GLU A 149 -6.57 -2.52 -21.61
CA GLU A 149 -6.38 -3.20 -20.33
C GLU A 149 -5.83 -2.24 -19.26
N TYR A 150 -4.72 -1.56 -19.53
CA TYR A 150 -4.15 -0.58 -18.60
C TYR A 150 -5.09 0.60 -18.37
N PHE A 151 -5.87 1.00 -19.38
CA PHE A 151 -6.92 2.00 -19.20
C PHE A 151 -7.94 1.57 -18.12
N VAL A 152 -8.43 0.33 -18.22
CA VAL A 152 -9.42 -0.19 -17.26
C VAL A 152 -8.79 -0.40 -15.88
N ILE A 153 -7.53 -0.88 -15.79
CA ILE A 153 -6.83 -1.08 -14.51
C ILE A 153 -6.70 0.25 -13.74
N TYR A 154 -6.14 1.29 -14.36
CA TYR A 154 -5.97 2.60 -13.69
C TYR A 154 -7.32 3.26 -13.37
N THR A 155 -8.31 3.13 -14.27
CA THR A 155 -9.66 3.65 -14.03
C THR A 155 -10.31 2.96 -12.83
N SER A 156 -10.22 1.63 -12.75
CA SER A 156 -10.75 0.84 -11.64
C SER A 156 -10.08 1.19 -10.31
N TYR A 157 -8.76 1.37 -10.32
CA TYR A 157 -7.98 1.82 -9.17
C TYR A 157 -8.49 3.16 -8.63
N ILE A 158 -8.57 4.20 -9.47
CA ILE A 158 -9.01 5.52 -9.04
C ILE A 158 -10.49 5.55 -8.69
N LEU A 159 -11.34 4.85 -9.42
CA LEU A 159 -12.75 4.75 -9.10
C LEU A 159 -12.95 4.18 -7.70
N THR A 160 -12.21 3.12 -7.35
CA THR A 160 -12.27 2.53 -6.01
C THR A 160 -11.87 3.54 -4.94
N LEU A 161 -10.73 4.20 -5.09
CA LEU A 161 -10.27 5.22 -4.16
C LEU A 161 -11.24 6.41 -4.05
N TYR A 162 -11.82 6.83 -5.17
CA TYR A 162 -12.85 7.86 -5.21
C TYR A 162 -14.08 7.43 -4.42
N LEU A 163 -14.62 6.24 -4.66
CA LEU A 163 -15.81 5.74 -3.95
C LEU A 163 -15.54 5.60 -2.45
N THR A 164 -14.38 5.07 -2.05
CA THR A 164 -13.98 4.96 -0.64
C THR A 164 -13.90 6.33 0.02
N SER A 165 -13.15 7.27 -0.57
CA SER A 165 -13.02 8.63 -0.03
C SER A 165 -14.37 9.36 0.00
N PHE A 166 -15.20 9.23 -1.04
CA PHE A 166 -16.53 9.83 -1.11
C PHE A 166 -17.44 9.42 0.06
N VAL A 167 -17.40 8.13 0.42
CA VAL A 167 -18.15 7.59 1.57
C VAL A 167 -17.55 8.14 2.87
N LEU A 168 -16.22 8.08 3.03
CA LEU A 168 -15.53 8.54 4.25
C LEU A 168 -15.80 10.02 4.57
N ILE A 169 -15.86 10.89 3.57
CA ILE A 169 -16.11 12.32 3.78
C ILE A 169 -17.56 12.64 4.18
N ARG A 170 -18.48 11.66 4.18
CA ARG A 170 -19.91 11.83 4.45
C ARG A 170 -20.45 11.01 5.63
N LEU A 171 -19.67 10.05 6.14
CA LEU A 171 -20.08 9.27 7.30
C LEU A 171 -20.05 10.09 8.60
N PRO A 172 -20.83 9.70 9.63
CA PRO A 172 -20.90 10.41 10.91
C PRO A 172 -19.53 10.49 11.59
N PHE A 173 -18.98 11.70 11.70
CA PHE A 173 -17.55 11.94 11.91
C PHE A 173 -16.97 11.31 13.20
N GLU A 174 -17.40 11.75 14.39
CA GLU A 174 -16.65 11.45 15.62
C GLU A 174 -16.71 9.97 16.05
N SER A 175 -17.92 9.39 16.08
CA SER A 175 -18.09 8.00 16.49
C SER A 175 -17.50 7.02 15.48
N PHE A 176 -17.55 7.34 14.18
CA PHE A 176 -17.02 6.47 13.14
C PHE A 176 -15.50 6.47 13.17
N VAL A 177 -14.87 7.65 13.19
CA VAL A 177 -13.41 7.80 13.26
C VAL A 177 -12.85 7.01 14.44
N THR A 178 -13.43 7.16 15.63
CA THR A 178 -12.94 6.45 16.83
C THR A 178 -12.99 4.92 16.68
N LYS A 179 -14.09 4.38 16.13
CA LYS A 179 -14.21 2.94 15.86
C LYS A 179 -13.23 2.48 14.78
N LEU A 180 -13.10 3.25 13.71
CA LEU A 180 -12.22 2.95 12.60
C LEU A 180 -10.75 2.94 13.04
N SER A 181 -10.29 3.95 13.78
CA SER A 181 -8.92 4.01 14.30
C SER A 181 -8.57 2.79 15.14
N LYS A 182 -9.49 2.41 16.04
CA LYS A 182 -9.32 1.23 16.89
C LYS A 182 -9.23 -0.05 16.07
N MET A 183 -10.13 -0.23 15.10
CA MET A 183 -10.14 -1.37 14.19
C MET A 183 -8.86 -1.46 13.36
N LEU A 184 -8.35 -0.35 12.84
CA LEU A 184 -7.11 -0.32 12.06
C LEU A 184 -5.91 -0.75 12.91
N ILE A 185 -5.80 -0.28 14.15
CA ILE A 185 -4.76 -0.74 15.09
C ILE A 185 -4.90 -2.24 15.35
N GLU A 186 -6.11 -2.71 15.62
CA GLU A 186 -6.39 -4.13 15.88
C GLU A 186 -6.00 -5.02 14.69
N LEU A 187 -6.29 -4.59 13.46
CA LEU A 187 -5.91 -5.30 12.23
C LEU A 187 -4.41 -5.25 11.95
N MET A 188 -3.77 -4.10 12.16
CA MET A 188 -2.30 -3.98 12.05
C MET A 188 -1.60 -4.91 13.05
N ILE A 189 -2.17 -5.10 14.25
CA ILE A 189 -1.66 -6.06 15.23
C ILE A 189 -1.89 -7.50 14.75
N ALA A 190 -3.12 -7.81 14.33
CA ALA A 190 -3.57 -9.15 13.99
C ALA A 190 -2.88 -9.72 12.74
N ALA A 191 -2.66 -8.91 11.71
CA ALA A 191 -2.22 -9.38 10.40
C ALA A 191 -0.85 -10.07 10.41
N PRO A 192 0.21 -9.51 11.01
CA PRO A 192 1.51 -10.18 11.10
C PRO A 192 1.45 -11.46 11.93
N ILE A 193 0.68 -11.45 13.03
CA ILE A 193 0.49 -12.63 13.87
C ILE A 193 -0.18 -13.76 13.08
N ALA A 194 -1.25 -13.44 12.34
CA ALA A 194 -1.95 -14.39 11.49
C ALA A 194 -1.03 -14.96 10.38
N ALA A 195 -0.25 -14.10 9.72
CA ALA A 195 0.69 -14.52 8.70
C ALA A 195 1.77 -15.46 9.27
N LEU A 196 2.30 -15.18 10.47
CA LEU A 196 3.23 -16.08 11.15
C LEU A 196 2.59 -17.44 11.45
N PHE A 197 1.33 -17.49 11.89
CA PHE A 197 0.62 -18.77 12.08
C PHE A 197 0.46 -19.53 10.78
N VAL A 198 0.10 -18.85 9.68
CA VAL A 198 -0.04 -19.46 8.35
C VAL A 198 1.30 -20.05 7.89
N TYR A 199 2.39 -19.30 8.06
CA TYR A 199 3.74 -19.77 7.78
C TYR A 199 4.13 -21.00 8.60
N LEU A 200 3.88 -20.97 9.93
CA LEU A 200 4.15 -22.10 10.82
C LEU A 200 3.32 -23.36 10.51
N LEU A 201 2.18 -23.20 9.84
CA LEU A 201 1.36 -24.31 9.33
C LEU A 201 1.89 -24.88 8.01
N GLY A 202 2.99 -24.34 7.47
CA GLY A 202 3.61 -24.79 6.22
C GLY A 202 2.96 -24.22 4.95
N PHE A 203 2.15 -23.16 5.06
CA PHE A 203 1.58 -22.50 3.89
C PHE A 203 2.49 -21.37 3.43
N THR A 204 3.26 -21.64 2.38
CA THR A 204 4.15 -20.69 1.70
C THR A 204 3.67 -20.40 0.28
N SER A 205 4.29 -19.41 -0.33
CA SER A 205 4.15 -19.05 -1.74
C SER A 205 5.52 -19.08 -2.41
N GLN A 206 5.60 -18.99 -3.74
CA GLN A 206 6.85 -18.84 -4.46
C GLN A 206 6.99 -17.40 -5.00
N TYR A 207 8.19 -16.83 -4.85
CA TYR A 207 8.60 -15.56 -5.45
C TYR A 207 9.91 -15.77 -6.22
N GLY A 208 9.81 -15.87 -7.55
CA GLY A 208 10.91 -16.38 -8.37
C GLY A 208 11.17 -17.85 -8.00
N THR A 209 12.40 -18.17 -7.61
CA THR A 209 12.81 -19.53 -7.19
C THR A 209 12.63 -19.79 -5.70
N GLU A 210 12.29 -18.77 -4.90
CA GLU A 210 12.30 -18.86 -3.43
C GLU A 210 10.90 -19.05 -2.85
N GLU A 211 10.81 -19.85 -1.80
CA GLU A 211 9.60 -19.92 -0.98
C GLU A 211 9.53 -18.72 -0.02
N VAL A 212 8.35 -18.10 0.04
CA VAL A 212 8.11 -16.88 0.83
C VAL A 212 6.83 -16.99 1.65
N SER A 213 6.82 -16.26 2.75
CA SER A 213 5.65 -16.13 3.62
C SER A 213 4.46 -15.48 2.91
N ILE A 214 3.26 -16.06 3.05
CA ILE A 214 2.00 -15.46 2.58
C ILE A 214 1.59 -14.31 3.51
N ILE A 215 1.63 -13.07 3.01
CA ILE A 215 1.23 -11.89 3.78
C ILE A 215 0.14 -11.07 3.10
N ILE A 216 -0.77 -10.51 3.90
CA ILE A 216 -1.77 -9.54 3.43
C ILE A 216 -1.22 -8.12 3.46
N GLU A 217 -1.79 -7.22 2.65
CA GLU A 217 -1.30 -5.84 2.49
C GLU A 217 -1.24 -5.03 3.79
N VAL A 218 -2.05 -5.37 4.79
CA VAL A 218 -2.04 -4.70 6.10
C VAL A 218 -0.69 -4.87 6.81
N VAL A 219 0.03 -5.98 6.57
CA VAL A 219 1.33 -6.28 7.20
C VAL A 219 2.35 -5.18 6.91
N TYR A 220 2.35 -4.57 5.72
CA TYR A 220 3.26 -3.46 5.39
C TYR A 220 3.08 -2.24 6.28
N PHE A 221 1.83 -1.94 6.63
CA PHE A 221 1.52 -0.81 7.48
C PHE A 221 1.80 -1.10 8.96
N SER A 222 1.79 -2.38 9.36
CA SER A 222 2.10 -2.82 10.74
C SER A 222 3.49 -2.42 11.21
N MET A 223 4.41 -2.11 10.30
CA MET A 223 5.69 -1.51 10.66
C MET A 223 5.53 -0.23 11.50
N ALA A 224 4.49 0.57 11.24
CA ALA A 224 4.22 1.80 11.99
C ALA A 224 3.86 1.57 13.47
N LEU A 225 3.57 0.33 13.87
CA LEU A 225 3.33 -0.01 15.27
C LEU A 225 4.58 0.16 16.15
N ILE A 226 5.78 0.35 15.60
CA ILE A 226 6.96 0.75 16.38
C ILE A 226 6.70 2.05 17.17
N PHE A 227 5.89 2.96 16.60
CA PHE A 227 5.50 4.21 17.25
C PHE A 227 4.47 4.04 18.38
N ALA A 228 3.81 2.88 18.49
CA ALA A 228 2.91 2.56 19.61
C ALA A 228 3.62 2.73 20.97
N TYR A 229 4.94 2.54 21.00
CA TYR A 229 5.78 2.81 22.16
C TYR A 229 5.61 4.24 22.72
N TYR A 230 5.49 5.23 21.84
CA TYR A 230 5.31 6.63 22.23
C TYR A 230 3.85 6.96 22.52
N HIS A 231 2.91 6.39 21.76
CA HIS A 231 1.52 6.86 21.73
C HIS A 231 0.53 6.00 22.53
N MET A 232 0.90 4.80 22.99
CA MET A 232 -0.04 3.85 23.60
C MET A 232 0.42 3.42 24.99
N ARG A 233 -0.53 3.22 25.91
CA ARG A 233 -0.24 2.66 27.24
C ARG A 233 0.13 1.18 27.17
N ASN A 234 -0.62 0.42 26.37
CA ASN A 234 -0.43 -1.03 26.20
C ASN A 234 0.34 -1.32 24.90
N PHE A 235 1.65 -1.12 24.90
CA PHE A 235 2.45 -1.19 23.68
C PHE A 235 3.02 -2.59 23.35
N LEU A 236 3.01 -3.55 24.29
CA LEU A 236 3.69 -4.84 24.10
C LEU A 236 3.21 -5.62 22.87
N LEU A 237 1.89 -5.75 22.69
CA LEU A 237 1.31 -6.48 21.58
C LEU A 237 1.56 -5.77 20.21
N PRO A 238 1.39 -4.43 20.09
CA PRO A 238 1.87 -3.69 18.94
C PRO A 238 3.35 -3.90 18.60
N ILE A 239 4.24 -3.89 19.59
CA ILE A 239 5.68 -4.09 19.37
C ILE A 239 5.97 -5.53 18.93
N LEU A 240 5.32 -6.53 19.53
CA LEU A 240 5.43 -7.91 19.06
C LEU A 240 5.01 -8.03 17.58
N SER A 241 3.90 -7.39 17.21
CA SER A 241 3.42 -7.37 15.82
C SER A 241 4.42 -6.69 14.87
N PHE A 242 5.06 -5.58 15.28
CA PHE A 242 6.16 -4.94 14.55
C PHE A 242 7.35 -5.90 14.33
N LEU A 243 7.78 -6.64 15.36
CA LEU A 243 8.89 -7.58 15.26
C LEU A 243 8.57 -8.73 14.30
N ILE A 244 7.35 -9.29 14.39
CA ILE A 244 6.87 -10.33 13.47
C ILE A 244 6.83 -9.78 12.04
N THR A 245 6.36 -8.54 11.85
CA THR A 245 6.37 -7.88 10.54
C THR A 245 7.79 -7.81 9.97
N GLY A 246 8.76 -7.36 10.76
CA GLY A 246 10.16 -7.30 10.33
C GLY A 246 10.70 -8.67 9.91
N PHE A 247 10.39 -9.72 10.68
CA PHE A 247 10.75 -11.10 10.32
C PHE A 247 10.12 -11.53 8.98
N LEU A 248 8.80 -11.38 8.83
CA LEU A 248 8.09 -11.79 7.61
C LEU A 248 8.57 -11.05 6.36
N LEU A 249 8.91 -9.76 6.48
CA LEU A 249 9.44 -8.96 5.38
C LEU A 249 10.89 -9.33 5.01
N MET A 250 11.69 -9.77 5.99
CA MET A 250 13.05 -10.26 5.74
C MET A 250 13.07 -11.66 5.11
N ASP A 251 12.09 -12.50 5.46
CA ASP A 251 11.87 -13.85 4.94
C ASP A 251 11.26 -13.88 3.51
N GLY A 252 11.48 -12.81 2.73
CA GLY A 252 10.97 -12.72 1.37
C GLY A 252 9.49 -12.44 1.22
N GLY A 253 8.74 -12.26 2.32
CA GLY A 253 7.32 -11.87 2.29
C GLY A 253 7.04 -10.61 1.46
N MET A 254 8.08 -9.81 1.14
CA MET A 254 8.02 -8.87 0.03
C MET A 254 9.40 -8.59 -0.60
N GLY A 255 9.41 -8.34 -1.91
CA GLY A 255 10.60 -7.86 -2.64
C GLY A 255 11.13 -6.51 -2.13
N GLY A 256 12.09 -5.90 -2.85
CA GLY A 256 12.87 -4.74 -2.38
C GLY A 256 12.08 -3.52 -1.85
N LYS A 257 10.80 -3.35 -2.20
CA LYS A 257 9.93 -2.29 -1.64
C LYS A 257 9.71 -2.42 -0.13
N GLY A 258 9.56 -3.65 0.38
CA GLY A 258 9.37 -3.90 1.82
C GLY A 258 10.58 -3.47 2.65
N ILE A 259 11.79 -3.72 2.13
CA ILE A 259 13.06 -3.29 2.75
C ILE A 259 13.13 -1.76 2.80
N LEU A 260 12.76 -1.07 1.71
CA LEU A 260 12.72 0.40 1.69
C LEU A 260 11.74 0.95 2.73
N PHE A 261 10.54 0.37 2.86
CA PHE A 261 9.57 0.79 3.87
C PHE A 261 10.11 0.60 5.29
N MET A 262 10.74 -0.54 5.57
CA MET A 262 11.40 -0.80 6.85
C MET A 262 12.53 0.20 7.14
N GLY A 263 13.38 0.49 6.15
CA GLY A 263 14.46 1.46 6.32
C GLY A 263 13.94 2.86 6.66
N ILE A 264 12.97 3.37 5.89
CA ILE A 264 12.41 4.71 6.10
C ILE A 264 11.74 4.83 7.47
N ILE A 265 10.99 3.81 7.89
CA ILE A 265 10.27 3.89 9.17
C ILE A 265 11.22 3.85 10.37
N LEU A 266 12.30 3.07 10.28
CA LEU A 266 13.34 3.03 11.31
C LEU A 266 14.06 4.39 11.39
N ILE A 267 14.37 5.02 10.26
CA ILE A 267 14.97 6.36 10.22
C ILE A 267 14.03 7.37 10.89
N LEU A 268 12.74 7.36 10.57
CA LEU A 268 11.74 8.26 11.18
C LEU A 268 11.58 8.01 12.68
N PHE A 269 11.57 6.73 13.10
CA PHE A 269 11.53 6.36 14.50
C PHE A 269 12.74 6.87 15.27
N LEU A 270 13.95 6.68 14.72
CA LEU A 270 15.18 7.21 15.31
C LEU A 270 15.15 8.74 15.38
N PHE A 271 14.74 9.41 14.30
CA PHE A 271 14.60 10.87 14.27
C PHE A 271 13.68 11.38 15.40
N MET A 272 12.51 10.77 15.59
CA MET A 272 11.60 11.09 16.69
C MET A 272 12.21 10.76 18.06
N ALA A 273 12.91 9.62 18.20
CA ALA A 273 13.57 9.24 19.44
C ALA A 273 14.57 10.30 19.92
N PHE A 274 15.35 10.88 18.99
CA PHE A 274 16.37 11.88 19.30
C PHE A 274 15.79 13.30 19.45
N ASN A 275 14.71 13.64 18.75
CA ASN A 275 14.12 14.97 18.79
C ASN A 275 13.22 15.20 20.03
N LYS A 276 13.73 15.90 21.05
CA LYS A 276 13.00 16.22 22.31
C LYS A 276 11.71 17.04 22.08
N LYS A 277 11.66 17.87 21.04
CA LYS A 277 10.48 18.72 20.76
C LYS A 277 9.36 17.93 20.07
N ALA A 278 9.72 16.96 19.22
CA ALA A 278 8.76 16.21 18.43
C ALA A 278 7.82 15.33 19.27
N THR A 279 8.24 14.97 20.47
CA THR A 279 7.57 13.91 21.23
C THR A 279 6.63 14.41 22.33
N GLY A 280 6.64 15.70 22.70
CA GLY A 280 5.66 16.32 23.60
C GLY A 280 5.44 15.70 25.01
N TYR A 281 6.19 14.65 25.37
CA TYR A 281 6.09 13.87 26.59
C TYR A 281 7.42 13.89 27.36
N ASP A 282 7.34 13.80 28.70
CA ASP A 282 8.49 13.77 29.61
C ASP A 282 9.25 12.42 29.48
N ILE A 283 9.95 12.32 28.38
CA ILE A 283 10.57 11.10 27.84
C ILE A 283 11.86 10.72 28.56
N VAL A 284 12.36 11.56 29.46
CA VAL A 284 13.61 11.33 30.19
C VAL A 284 13.59 10.00 30.97
N LYS A 285 12.43 9.60 31.50
CA LYS A 285 12.26 8.32 32.24
C LYS A 285 12.08 7.10 31.33
N ARG A 286 11.53 7.27 30.11
CA ARG A 286 11.43 6.20 29.10
C ARG A 286 12.73 6.00 28.31
N ARG A 287 13.49 7.08 28.07
CA ARG A 287 14.78 7.13 27.34
C ARG A 287 15.88 6.22 27.88
N LYS A 288 15.94 5.97 29.19
CA LYS A 288 16.94 5.02 29.76
C LYS A 288 16.64 3.55 29.42
N ASN A 289 15.38 3.20 29.19
CA ASN A 289 14.99 1.85 28.76
C ASN A 289 15.08 1.66 27.23
N ILE A 290 15.17 2.77 26.47
CA ILE A 290 15.33 2.78 25.00
C ILE A 290 16.66 2.17 24.55
N GLN A 291 17.74 2.34 25.31
CA GLN A 291 19.06 1.86 24.91
C GLN A 291 19.29 0.37 25.23
N LEU A 292 18.57 -0.21 26.19
CA LEU A 292 18.78 -1.59 26.63
C LEU A 292 17.89 -2.63 25.94
N ALA A 293 16.82 -2.23 25.24
CA ALA A 293 15.88 -3.17 24.58
C ALA A 293 15.93 -3.15 23.05
N LEU A 294 16.18 -2.00 22.40
CA LEU A 294 16.23 -1.91 20.93
C LEU A 294 17.60 -2.32 20.37
N ILE A 295 18.68 -2.07 21.11
CA ILE A 295 20.05 -2.42 20.69
C ILE A 295 20.23 -3.95 20.65
N PRO A 296 19.77 -4.75 21.65
CA PRO A 296 19.88 -6.20 21.56
C PRO A 296 18.98 -6.83 20.49
N VAL A 297 17.83 -6.24 20.14
CA VAL A 297 16.94 -6.76 19.08
C VAL A 297 17.46 -6.45 17.68
N LEU A 298 18.01 -5.25 17.47
CA LEU A 298 18.72 -4.91 16.23
C LEU A 298 20.02 -5.71 16.11
N MET A 299 20.75 -5.96 17.22
CA MET A 299 21.93 -6.84 17.25
C MET A 299 21.58 -8.32 17.08
N PHE A 300 20.52 -8.86 17.70
CA PHE A 300 20.09 -10.26 17.50
C PHE A 300 19.54 -10.49 16.10
N GLY A 301 18.83 -9.51 15.52
CA GLY A 301 18.44 -9.54 14.11
C GLY A 301 19.66 -9.57 13.18
N PHE A 302 20.68 -8.77 13.46
CA PHE A 302 21.94 -8.74 12.71
C PHE A 302 22.79 -10.02 12.91
N ILE A 303 22.87 -10.56 14.13
CA ILE A 303 23.62 -11.78 14.49
C ILE A 303 22.96 -13.04 13.92
N LYS A 304 21.61 -13.10 13.90
CA LYS A 304 20.89 -14.23 13.28
C LYS A 304 20.95 -14.18 11.75
N LEU A 305 20.94 -12.97 11.17
CA LEU A 305 21.20 -12.72 9.75
C LEU A 305 22.60 -13.25 9.38
N THR A 306 23.66 -12.92 10.14
CA THR A 306 25.01 -13.45 9.89
C THR A 306 25.15 -14.97 10.10
N SER A 307 24.39 -15.58 11.02
CA SER A 307 24.45 -17.04 11.25
C SER A 307 23.68 -17.89 10.23
N TYR A 308 22.72 -17.31 9.50
CA TYR A 308 22.06 -17.99 8.37
C TYR A 308 22.91 -17.89 7.08
N ILE A 309 23.69 -16.81 6.96
CA ILE A 309 24.59 -16.52 5.83
C ILE A 309 25.73 -17.55 5.68
N GLU A 310 26.05 -18.34 6.71
CA GLU A 310 27.05 -19.41 6.58
C GLU A 310 26.51 -20.76 6.05
N ASN A 311 25.18 -20.96 5.91
CA ASN A 311 24.62 -22.28 5.57
C ASN A 311 23.51 -22.32 4.50
N SER A 312 23.13 -21.20 3.88
CA SER A 312 22.20 -21.19 2.73
C SER A 312 22.90 -20.64 1.49
N GLU A 313 22.94 -21.40 0.40
CA GLU A 313 23.57 -21.00 -0.87
C GLU A 313 22.96 -19.72 -1.49
N TYR A 314 21.78 -19.26 -1.03
CA TYR A 314 21.15 -18.02 -1.48
C TYR A 314 20.29 -17.38 -0.36
N ASN A 315 20.40 -16.06 -0.17
CA ASN A 315 19.59 -15.28 0.78
C ASN A 315 18.96 -14.07 0.08
N LEU A 316 17.63 -14.08 -0.07
CA LEU A 316 16.89 -13.05 -0.81
C LEU A 316 17.08 -11.63 -0.25
N PHE A 317 17.19 -11.47 1.07
CA PHE A 317 17.45 -10.16 1.68
C PHE A 317 18.83 -9.62 1.28
N LEU A 318 19.88 -10.46 1.36
CA LEU A 318 21.22 -10.08 0.92
C LEU A 318 21.25 -9.76 -0.57
N TYR A 319 20.60 -10.58 -1.40
CA TYR A 319 20.50 -10.33 -2.83
C TYR A 319 19.81 -8.99 -3.13
N LYS A 320 18.72 -8.65 -2.43
CA LYS A 320 18.05 -7.36 -2.60
C LYS A 320 18.89 -6.19 -2.06
N LEU A 321 19.67 -6.41 -0.99
CA LEU A 321 20.60 -5.40 -0.48
C LEU A 321 21.74 -5.13 -1.47
N GLU A 322 22.30 -6.16 -2.08
CA GLU A 322 23.28 -6.07 -3.16
C GLU A 322 22.71 -5.34 -4.38
N ASN A 323 21.46 -5.64 -4.77
CA ASN A 323 20.79 -4.92 -5.85
C ASN A 323 20.71 -3.41 -5.57
N VAL A 324 20.51 -2.99 -4.30
CA VAL A 324 20.49 -1.58 -3.89
C VAL A 324 21.87 -0.96 -3.96
N THR A 325 22.94 -1.66 -3.56
CA THR A 325 24.31 -1.13 -3.65
C THR A 325 24.75 -0.97 -5.11
N LEU A 326 24.38 -1.92 -5.97
CA LEU A 326 24.68 -1.87 -7.41
C LEU A 326 23.96 -0.73 -8.14
N MET A 327 22.88 -0.15 -7.58
CA MET A 327 22.22 1.03 -8.17
C MET A 327 23.15 2.24 -8.29
N VAL A 328 24.23 2.31 -7.50
CA VAL A 328 25.24 3.40 -7.61
C VAL A 328 25.91 3.41 -9.00
N ASN A 329 25.93 2.29 -9.71
CA ASN A 329 26.47 2.21 -11.07
C ASN A 329 25.70 3.09 -12.08
N VAL A 330 24.48 3.57 -11.75
CA VAL A 330 23.74 4.53 -12.59
C VAL A 330 24.55 5.79 -12.92
N PHE A 331 25.45 6.21 -12.01
CA PHE A 331 26.31 7.38 -12.21
C PHE A 331 27.44 7.16 -13.23
N GLN A 332 27.66 5.92 -13.69
CA GLN A 332 28.64 5.59 -14.74
C GLN A 332 28.01 5.65 -16.15
N GLY A 333 26.78 6.16 -16.30
CA GLY A 333 26.09 6.26 -17.58
C GLY A 333 25.51 4.93 -18.04
N ILE A 334 25.28 4.81 -19.37
CA ILE A 334 24.63 3.65 -19.99
C ILE A 334 25.35 2.33 -19.66
N ASP A 335 26.68 2.31 -19.74
CA ASP A 335 27.48 1.12 -19.44
C ASP A 335 27.31 0.68 -17.98
N GLY A 336 27.20 1.64 -17.05
CA GLY A 336 26.91 1.37 -15.66
C GLY A 336 25.52 0.83 -15.41
N ILE A 337 24.50 1.31 -16.14
CA ILE A 337 23.13 0.81 -16.06
C ILE A 337 23.07 -0.68 -16.44
N ASN A 338 23.89 -1.11 -17.41
CA ASN A 338 24.00 -2.51 -17.82
C ASN A 338 24.65 -3.43 -16.77
N LEU A 339 25.21 -2.89 -15.69
CA LEU A 339 25.71 -3.64 -14.54
C LEU A 339 24.67 -3.75 -13.41
N ILE A 340 23.56 -3.00 -13.51
CA ILE A 340 22.50 -2.99 -12.50
C ILE A 340 21.61 -4.24 -12.69
N PRO A 341 21.24 -4.97 -11.63
CA PRO A 341 20.34 -6.13 -11.73
C PRO A 341 18.99 -5.80 -12.38
N GLU A 342 18.31 -6.80 -12.95
CA GLU A 342 17.17 -6.59 -13.85
C GLU A 342 16.05 -5.73 -13.24
N SER A 343 15.58 -6.10 -12.04
CA SER A 343 14.45 -5.42 -11.40
C SER A 343 14.69 -3.92 -11.14
N PRO A 344 15.82 -3.48 -10.53
CA PRO A 344 16.13 -2.06 -10.44
C PRO A 344 16.44 -1.42 -11.80
N ARG A 345 17.08 -2.14 -12.74
CA ARG A 345 17.38 -1.62 -14.08
C ARG A 345 16.11 -1.25 -14.84
N VAL A 346 15.11 -2.14 -14.88
CA VAL A 346 13.82 -1.89 -15.54
C VAL A 346 13.18 -0.59 -15.05
N ARG A 347 13.17 -0.35 -13.74
CA ARG A 347 12.61 0.88 -13.14
C ARG A 347 13.39 2.14 -13.52
N ILE A 348 14.72 2.06 -13.60
CA ILE A 348 15.55 3.17 -14.06
C ILE A 348 15.23 3.49 -15.52
N VAL A 349 15.13 2.47 -16.38
CA VAL A 349 14.81 2.65 -17.80
C VAL A 349 13.40 3.19 -17.99
N GLU A 350 12.40 2.70 -17.25
CA GLU A 350 11.04 3.27 -17.23
C GLU A 350 11.09 4.79 -16.99
N ILE A 351 11.73 5.20 -15.90
CA ILE A 351 11.85 6.62 -15.54
C ILE A 351 12.52 7.39 -16.68
N MET A 352 13.66 6.91 -17.18
CA MET A 352 14.40 7.60 -18.25
C MET A 352 13.55 7.75 -19.52
N SER A 353 12.95 6.67 -20.01
CA SER A 353 12.14 6.68 -21.23
C SER A 353 10.90 7.53 -21.09
N ILE A 354 10.17 7.40 -19.97
CA ILE A 354 8.97 8.20 -19.71
C ILE A 354 9.33 9.68 -19.73
N TYR A 355 10.34 10.12 -18.97
CA TYR A 355 10.70 11.54 -18.94
C TYR A 355 11.21 12.02 -20.30
N ASN A 356 11.99 11.23 -21.04
CA ASN A 356 12.45 11.58 -22.38
C ASN A 356 11.27 11.86 -23.34
N GLU A 357 10.26 10.99 -23.33
CA GLU A 357 9.05 11.18 -24.13
C GLU A 357 8.22 12.38 -23.66
N LEU A 358 8.08 12.57 -22.35
CA LEU A 358 7.32 13.68 -21.78
C LEU A 358 7.97 15.03 -22.12
N PHE A 359 9.29 15.15 -22.07
CA PHE A 359 10.00 16.39 -22.44
C PHE A 359 9.84 16.76 -23.91
N SER A 360 9.54 15.78 -24.77
CA SER A 360 9.32 16.01 -26.19
C SER A 360 7.95 16.66 -26.50
N ASN A 361 7.02 16.68 -25.55
CA ASN A 361 5.72 17.30 -25.70
C ASN A 361 5.29 18.06 -24.42
N PRO A 362 5.25 19.40 -24.42
CA PRO A 362 4.91 20.18 -23.23
C PRO A 362 3.54 19.85 -22.61
N PHE A 363 2.56 19.44 -23.43
CA PHE A 363 1.26 19.03 -22.93
C PHE A 363 1.36 17.72 -22.15
N PHE A 364 2.05 16.72 -22.70
CA PHE A 364 2.29 15.47 -22.00
C PHE A 364 3.20 15.66 -20.79
N LEU A 365 4.19 16.57 -20.85
CA LEU A 365 5.00 16.90 -19.69
C LEU A 365 4.15 17.34 -18.49
N LEU A 366 3.14 18.18 -18.72
CA LEU A 366 2.30 18.71 -17.65
C LEU A 366 1.24 17.71 -17.19
N PHE A 367 0.55 17.06 -18.12
CA PHE A 367 -0.66 16.26 -17.84
C PHE A 367 -0.48 14.75 -18.00
N GLY A 368 0.70 14.31 -18.42
CA GLY A 368 0.98 12.92 -18.74
C GLY A 368 0.35 12.50 -20.06
N LYS A 369 0.53 11.23 -20.38
CA LYS A 369 -0.07 10.56 -21.54
C LYS A 369 -1.44 9.96 -21.22
N GLY A 370 -1.90 9.96 -19.96
CA GLY A 370 -3.21 9.42 -19.58
C GLY A 370 -3.24 7.91 -19.38
N TYR A 371 -4.40 7.36 -19.01
CA TYR A 371 -4.55 5.93 -18.74
C TYR A 371 -4.54 5.09 -20.02
N GLY A 372 -3.95 3.90 -19.94
CA GLY A 372 -3.75 3.03 -21.10
C GLY A 372 -2.51 3.34 -21.93
N SER A 373 -1.82 4.44 -21.61
CA SER A 373 -0.59 4.83 -22.29
C SER A 373 0.55 3.86 -21.99
N TYR A 374 1.62 4.01 -22.77
CA TYR A 374 2.84 3.21 -22.70
C TYR A 374 4.05 4.14 -22.91
N PHE A 375 5.23 3.64 -22.59
CA PHE A 375 6.51 4.20 -23.01
C PHE A 375 7.23 3.22 -23.96
N SER A 376 8.22 3.71 -24.70
CA SER A 376 9.06 2.94 -25.59
C SER A 376 10.51 2.92 -25.11
N ASP A 377 11.22 1.82 -25.35
CA ASP A 377 12.64 1.70 -25.00
C ASP A 377 13.53 2.34 -26.09
N ASP A 378 13.49 3.67 -26.18
CA ASP A 378 14.30 4.42 -27.15
C ASP A 378 15.80 4.27 -26.90
N PHE A 379 16.19 4.00 -25.65
CA PHE A 379 17.58 3.81 -25.24
C PHE A 379 18.10 2.39 -25.51
N LYS A 380 17.22 1.44 -25.90
CA LYS A 380 17.53 0.02 -26.13
C LYS A 380 18.17 -0.68 -24.92
N LEU A 381 17.80 -0.24 -23.71
CA LEU A 381 18.36 -0.76 -22.46
C LEU A 381 17.61 -2.01 -21.97
N LEU A 382 16.42 -2.28 -22.51
CA LEU A 382 15.62 -3.48 -22.25
C LEU A 382 15.82 -4.57 -23.31
N ALA A 383 16.31 -4.21 -24.50
CA ALA A 383 16.37 -5.10 -25.67
C ALA A 383 17.15 -6.42 -25.46
N ASN A 384 18.12 -6.44 -24.53
CA ASN A 384 18.97 -7.60 -24.26
C ASN A 384 18.64 -8.28 -22.91
N MET A 385 17.51 -7.96 -22.30
CA MET A 385 17.10 -8.51 -21.00
C MET A 385 16.03 -9.59 -21.17
N ASP A 386 15.97 -10.52 -20.21
CA ASP A 386 14.78 -11.34 -20.05
C ASP A 386 13.68 -10.50 -19.38
N LEU A 387 12.62 -10.22 -20.14
CA LEU A 387 11.51 -9.36 -19.72
C LEU A 387 10.23 -10.16 -19.40
N ILE A 388 10.26 -11.49 -19.49
CA ILE A 388 9.07 -12.35 -19.40
C ILE A 388 8.34 -12.17 -18.05
N ASN A 389 9.08 -11.89 -16.98
CA ASN A 389 8.52 -11.64 -15.64
C ASN A 389 8.15 -10.17 -15.37
N ALA A 390 8.46 -9.26 -16.29
CA ALA A 390 8.26 -7.82 -16.12
C ALA A 390 7.18 -7.25 -17.05
N TYR A 391 7.06 -7.78 -18.26
CA TYR A 391 6.16 -7.29 -19.30
C TYR A 391 5.54 -8.45 -20.08
N LYS A 392 4.40 -8.19 -20.71
CA LYS A 392 3.75 -9.18 -21.58
C LYS A 392 4.47 -9.29 -22.93
N ASP A 393 4.39 -10.44 -23.56
CA ASP A 393 4.94 -10.68 -24.91
C ASP A 393 4.49 -9.64 -25.95
N ILE A 394 3.23 -9.20 -25.86
CA ILE A 394 2.68 -8.17 -26.76
C ILE A 394 3.29 -6.78 -26.52
N GLU A 395 3.74 -6.48 -25.31
CA GLU A 395 4.43 -5.22 -24.99
C GLU A 395 5.87 -5.28 -25.49
N ILE A 396 6.55 -6.41 -25.24
CA ILE A 396 7.93 -6.68 -25.66
C ILE A 396 8.03 -6.63 -27.19
N SER A 397 7.17 -7.37 -27.90
CA SER A 397 7.18 -7.44 -29.37
C SER A 397 6.88 -6.11 -30.06
N ASN A 398 6.09 -5.23 -29.43
CA ASN A 398 5.74 -3.92 -29.99
C ASN A 398 6.67 -2.78 -29.53
N ASN A 399 7.62 -3.05 -28.63
CA ASN A 399 8.44 -2.03 -27.97
C ASN A 399 7.58 -0.92 -27.31
N LYS A 400 6.49 -1.34 -26.66
CA LYS A 400 5.49 -0.46 -26.03
C LYS A 400 5.08 -1.04 -24.69
N TYR A 401 5.59 -0.45 -23.62
CA TYR A 401 5.46 -0.94 -22.25
C TYR A 401 4.46 -0.08 -21.46
N GLY A 402 3.33 -0.65 -21.07
CA GLY A 402 2.29 0.00 -20.25
C GLY A 402 2.31 -0.42 -18.77
N GLY A 403 2.86 -1.60 -18.46
CA GLY A 403 2.96 -2.16 -17.11
C GLY A 403 4.08 -1.59 -16.24
N VAL A 404 4.03 -0.30 -15.90
CA VAL A 404 5.05 0.36 -15.05
C VAL A 404 4.98 -0.05 -13.56
N HIS A 405 6.14 -0.09 -12.89
CA HIS A 405 6.27 -0.84 -11.64
C HIS A 405 6.23 -0.02 -10.33
N ASP A 406 6.25 1.32 -10.38
CA ASP A 406 6.25 2.18 -9.19
C ASP A 406 5.60 3.56 -9.42
N SER A 407 5.46 4.35 -8.35
CA SER A 407 4.87 5.70 -8.39
C SER A 407 5.68 6.71 -9.19
N PHE A 408 7.00 6.57 -9.22
CA PHE A 408 7.89 7.49 -9.94
C PHE A 408 7.82 7.27 -11.45
N SER A 409 7.37 6.09 -11.91
CA SER A 409 7.04 5.83 -13.31
C SER A 409 5.57 6.08 -13.62
N SER A 410 4.66 5.53 -12.82
CA SER A 410 3.20 5.54 -13.11
C SER A 410 2.56 6.92 -13.03
N ILE A 411 2.92 7.75 -12.05
CA ILE A 411 2.31 9.08 -11.92
C ILE A 411 2.74 10.01 -13.06
N PRO A 412 4.04 10.15 -13.42
CA PRO A 412 4.42 10.95 -14.58
C PRO A 412 3.80 10.45 -15.88
N LEU A 413 3.79 9.14 -16.12
CA LEU A 413 3.21 8.58 -17.34
C LEU A 413 1.70 8.89 -17.45
N ALA A 414 0.95 8.67 -16.37
CA ALA A 414 -0.50 8.84 -16.39
C ALA A 414 -0.96 10.31 -16.25
N ASN A 415 -0.26 11.12 -15.45
CA ASN A 415 -0.73 12.43 -14.99
C ASN A 415 0.33 13.56 -15.07
N GLY A 416 1.54 13.28 -15.55
CA GLY A 416 2.59 14.28 -15.76
C GLY A 416 3.09 14.96 -14.50
N LEU A 417 3.81 16.08 -14.67
CA LEU A 417 4.38 16.85 -13.58
C LEU A 417 3.33 17.43 -12.63
N ILE A 418 2.13 17.75 -13.11
CA ILE A 418 1.04 18.21 -12.24
C ILE A 418 0.61 17.09 -11.28
N GLY A 419 0.47 15.86 -11.79
CA GLY A 419 0.17 14.70 -10.96
C GLY A 419 1.24 14.47 -9.89
N VAL A 420 2.52 14.50 -10.29
CA VAL A 420 3.66 14.38 -9.37
C VAL A 420 3.61 15.44 -8.28
N PHE A 421 3.41 16.71 -8.67
CA PHE A 421 3.34 17.82 -7.72
C PHE A 421 2.20 17.64 -6.70
N LEU A 422 1.01 17.26 -7.15
CA LEU A 422 -0.15 17.09 -6.26
C LEU A 422 0.06 15.96 -5.27
N VAL A 423 0.61 14.82 -5.71
CA VAL A 423 0.90 13.68 -4.85
C VAL A 423 2.04 14.01 -3.87
N PHE A 424 3.12 14.61 -4.35
CA PHE A 424 4.25 15.00 -3.51
C PHE A 424 3.86 16.03 -2.44
N ARG A 425 2.99 16.98 -2.79
CA ARG A 425 2.41 17.94 -1.83
C ARG A 425 1.65 17.24 -0.71
N LEU A 426 0.90 16.18 -1.02
CA LEU A 426 0.19 15.38 -0.01
C LEU A 426 1.16 14.61 0.88
N VAL A 427 2.19 13.98 0.30
CA VAL A 427 3.24 13.28 1.04
C VAL A 427 3.88 14.20 2.08
N ILE A 428 4.30 15.41 1.68
CA ILE A 428 4.89 16.39 2.62
C ILE A 428 3.93 16.74 3.75
N LYS A 429 2.64 17.01 3.44
CA LYS A 429 1.64 17.35 4.45
C LYS A 429 1.47 16.23 5.47
N TYR A 430 1.36 14.98 5.03
CA TYR A 430 1.20 13.84 5.94
C TYR A 430 2.48 13.50 6.70
N ILE A 431 3.68 13.64 6.12
CA ILE A 431 4.94 13.45 6.84
C ILE A 431 5.03 14.37 8.06
N LYS A 432 4.60 15.63 7.92
CA LYS A 432 4.56 16.58 9.05
C LYS A 432 3.61 16.12 10.17
N MET A 433 2.54 15.40 9.84
CA MET A 433 1.55 14.89 10.79
C MET A 433 2.00 13.64 11.55
N ILE A 434 3.03 12.93 11.09
CA ILE A 434 3.51 11.69 11.73
C ILE A 434 3.89 11.91 13.20
N ASN A 435 4.47 13.06 13.52
CA ASN A 435 4.84 13.41 14.90
C ASN A 435 3.63 13.40 15.87
N HIS A 436 2.43 13.63 15.33
CA HIS A 436 1.20 13.65 16.12
C HIS A 436 0.49 12.29 16.08
N ASN A 437 0.43 11.67 14.90
CA ASN A 437 -0.20 10.36 14.73
C ASN A 437 0.57 9.48 13.74
N PHE A 438 1.10 8.38 14.26
CA PHE A 438 1.91 7.44 13.48
C PHE A 438 1.17 6.84 12.27
N MET A 439 -0.17 6.83 12.25
CA MET A 439 -0.94 6.35 11.09
C MET A 439 -0.71 7.20 9.83
N ALA A 440 -0.29 8.47 9.98
CA ALA A 440 0.05 9.32 8.84
C ALA A 440 1.24 8.78 8.03
N TYR A 441 2.03 7.86 8.61
CA TYR A 441 3.10 7.13 7.92
C TYR A 441 2.59 6.45 6.64
N ALA A 442 1.33 6.03 6.60
CA ALA A 442 0.74 5.35 5.44
C ALA A 442 0.88 6.12 4.12
N ALA A 443 1.06 7.45 4.16
CA ALA A 443 1.34 8.26 2.97
C ALA A 443 2.66 7.88 2.30
N ILE A 444 3.67 7.44 3.05
CA ILE A 444 4.99 7.09 2.50
C ILE A 444 4.90 5.85 1.62
N PRO A 445 4.56 4.65 2.14
CA PRO A 445 4.62 3.46 1.32
C PRO A 445 3.57 3.49 0.21
N TRP A 446 2.44 4.19 0.41
CA TRP A 446 1.40 4.33 -0.62
C TRP A 446 1.68 5.46 -1.60
N LEU A 447 1.48 6.72 -1.20
CA LEU A 447 1.51 7.85 -2.13
C LEU A 447 2.90 8.07 -2.76
N ALA A 448 3.98 7.77 -2.04
CA ALA A 448 5.33 8.01 -2.56
C ALA A 448 5.88 6.85 -3.41
N PHE A 449 5.49 5.60 -3.13
CA PHE A 449 6.15 4.42 -3.74
C PHE A 449 5.24 3.44 -4.49
N THR A 450 3.95 3.37 -4.15
CA THR A 450 3.03 2.34 -4.70
C THR A 450 1.67 2.88 -5.13
N PHE A 451 1.55 4.18 -5.33
CA PHE A 451 0.41 4.78 -6.02
C PHE A 451 0.23 4.13 -7.40
N TYR A 452 -1.01 3.80 -7.75
CA TYR A 452 -1.43 2.98 -8.89
C TYR A 452 -1.04 1.48 -8.89
N TYR A 453 -0.25 1.00 -7.92
CA TYR A 453 0.22 -0.39 -7.92
C TYR A 453 -0.84 -1.39 -7.45
N ASN A 454 -1.43 -1.16 -6.27
CA ASN A 454 -2.37 -2.11 -5.65
C ASN A 454 -3.52 -1.38 -4.96
N VAL A 455 -4.75 -1.67 -5.39
CA VAL A 455 -5.96 -0.98 -4.91
C VAL A 455 -6.22 -1.23 -3.42
N GLN A 456 -5.97 -2.44 -2.93
CA GLN A 456 -6.18 -2.80 -1.52
C GLN A 456 -5.16 -2.07 -0.63
N PHE A 457 -3.91 -1.97 -1.10
CA PHE A 457 -2.88 -1.14 -0.46
C PHE A 457 -3.33 0.32 -0.34
N GLY A 458 -3.91 0.88 -1.41
CA GLY A 458 -4.45 2.24 -1.42
C GLY A 458 -5.65 2.45 -0.50
N ILE A 459 -6.56 1.46 -0.40
CA ILE A 459 -7.69 1.50 0.55
C ILE A 459 -7.18 1.54 1.98
N ILE A 460 -6.26 0.63 2.36
CA ILE A 460 -5.71 0.58 3.72
C ILE A 460 -5.03 1.91 4.07
N ALA A 461 -4.19 2.41 3.17
CA ALA A 461 -3.51 3.67 3.38
C ALA A 461 -4.49 4.84 3.52
N MET A 462 -5.50 4.92 2.66
CA MET A 462 -6.53 5.96 2.76
C MET A 462 -7.27 5.93 4.10
N LEU A 463 -7.61 4.75 4.62
CA LEU A 463 -8.26 4.60 5.91
C LEU A 463 -7.33 5.04 7.05
N LEU A 464 -6.05 4.69 6.98
CA LEU A 464 -5.03 5.15 7.94
C LEU A 464 -4.85 6.66 7.88
N LEU A 465 -4.82 7.27 6.69
CA LEU A 465 -4.68 8.71 6.53
C LEU A 465 -5.91 9.47 7.07
N TYR A 466 -7.12 9.00 6.73
CA TYR A 466 -8.37 9.52 7.28
C TYR A 466 -8.38 9.44 8.82
N SER A 467 -8.04 8.28 9.36
CA SER A 467 -7.94 8.05 10.79
C SER A 467 -6.86 8.93 11.42
N SER A 468 -5.72 9.14 10.75
CA SER A 468 -4.60 9.91 11.28
C SER A 468 -4.96 11.36 11.54
N GLU A 469 -5.62 12.00 10.58
CA GLU A 469 -6.03 13.41 10.66
C GLU A 469 -7.16 13.62 11.68
N PHE A 470 -8.17 12.77 11.66
CA PHE A 470 -9.40 13.06 12.39
C PHE A 470 -9.46 12.47 13.80
N TYR A 471 -8.66 11.43 14.09
CA TYR A 471 -8.48 10.94 15.46
C TYR A 471 -7.72 11.95 16.33
N LEU A 472 -6.82 12.75 15.74
CA LEU A 472 -6.07 13.82 16.42
C LEU A 472 -6.99 14.93 16.92
N ASN A 473 -7.95 15.36 16.10
CA ASN A 473 -8.90 16.43 16.44
C ASN A 473 -9.80 16.10 17.63
N LEU A 474 -9.98 14.81 17.95
CA LEU A 474 -10.80 14.35 19.08
C LEU A 474 -10.03 14.26 20.41
N LYS A 475 -8.68 14.28 20.37
CA LYS A 475 -7.85 14.00 21.56
C LYS A 475 -6.85 15.08 21.94
N ASP A 476 -6.42 15.95 21.02
CA ASP A 476 -5.39 16.95 21.32
C ASP A 476 -5.87 18.39 21.03
N GLU A 477 -6.17 19.14 22.10
CA GLU A 477 -6.49 20.58 22.01
C GLU A 477 -5.31 21.41 21.46
N ARG A 478 -4.07 20.88 21.48
CA ARG A 478 -2.88 21.58 20.95
C ARG A 478 -2.89 21.67 19.43
N CYS A 479 -3.46 20.68 18.73
CA CYS A 479 -3.60 20.72 17.26
C CYS A 479 -4.54 21.84 16.79
N LYS A 480 -5.48 22.30 17.64
CA LYS A 480 -6.32 23.48 17.34
C LYS A 480 -5.57 24.80 17.48
N LYS A 481 -4.46 24.84 18.22
CA LYS A 481 -3.69 26.07 18.51
C LYS A 481 -2.55 26.33 17.54
N GLU A 482 -2.03 25.31 16.87
CA GLU A 482 -0.83 25.44 16.02
C GLU A 482 -1.14 25.62 14.52
N ASP A 483 -2.40 25.78 14.11
CA ASP A 483 -2.81 25.89 12.69
C ASP A 483 -2.20 24.81 11.77
N ILE A 484 -1.79 23.66 12.32
CA ILE A 484 -1.10 22.59 11.56
C ILE A 484 -2.04 21.93 10.53
N ILE A 485 -3.35 22.11 10.69
CA ILE A 485 -4.40 21.44 9.91
C ILE A 485 -5.19 22.44 9.02
N TYR A 486 -4.93 23.76 9.11
CA TYR A 486 -5.63 24.78 8.30
C TYR A 486 -4.74 25.41 7.21
#